data_AF-A0A7W1U1S2-F1
#
_entry.id   AF-A0A7W1U1S2-F1
#
_cell.length_a   1.000
_cell.length_b   1.000
_cell.length_c   1.000
_cell.angle_alpha   90.00
_cell.angle_beta   90.00
_cell.angle_gamma   90.00
#
_symmetry.space_group_name_H-M   'P 1'
#
loop_
_entity.id
_entity.type
_entity.pdbx_description
1 polymer ?
#
loop_
_entity_poly.entity_id
_entity_poly.type
_entity_poly.pdbx_seq_one_letter_code
_entity_poly.pdbx_strand_id
1 'polypeptide(L)'
;MEHIDNQIERKMGYWTTLGLVPLLLSFFLFLVKSPVDNLFLPLIASVGMILCLSWRSQGVNAAVALILGATLYQYVYGAYDERLWQLGVGCSFALALLIAALCHQEKTALVDLPTESLEASNTQLKQLQDEIVKNNAHHSINEALTSKNKELELAQQELESANLQLQKEHGLVSDQLQVLDQTAKELQKHLNQVMTNAEQKAQKQQQLLEEALEAKNSAELTLARLEKECSQLQKEAKLSAEQLTGHVETERRLNQKNQVLESTTADLRTKYVEQQEQFKLITNERITLQNQLNQLSSTHEQVNSQWKQSQQLAEEQKQQFNSQLKHAQEVAEEQKQTTQAAANQSLQLQQQLHTLKTESASLKSDLDAFRTSYTTLKATAEPLQQELQTVQQAHQIDQQQLIQLDRALRRENGLLKQLREQFQEKSSALNEARFRLFHAEEELVCVNREQKESSLYARSEESRGFERHVTILEKHYIAVCQQQNKEIEHLESLISNLLSERRV
;
A
#
# COMPACT_ATOMS: atom_id res chain seq x y z
N MET A 1 8.46 35.62 17.69
CA MET A 1 8.13 35.23 19.07
C MET A 1 9.03 35.96 20.05
N GLU A 2 10.35 35.75 20.04
CA GLU A 2 11.30 36.38 21.00
C GLU A 2 11.17 37.90 21.19
N HIS A 3 10.87 38.68 20.14
CA HIS A 3 10.73 40.13 20.29
C HIS A 3 9.43 40.54 21.02
N ILE A 4 8.36 39.76 20.89
CA ILE A 4 7.08 40.00 21.57
C ILE A 4 7.20 39.58 23.04
N ASP A 5 7.84 38.43 23.30
CA ASP A 5 8.09 37.94 24.65
C ASP A 5 8.93 38.94 25.46
N ASN A 6 10.00 39.47 24.85
CA ASN A 6 10.81 40.52 25.47
C ASN A 6 10.05 41.83 25.75
N GLN A 7 9.03 42.18 24.96
CA GLN A 7 8.20 43.37 25.24
C GLN A 7 7.21 43.13 26.37
N ILE A 8 6.61 41.93 26.42
CA ILE A 8 5.66 41.55 27.48
C ILE A 8 6.41 41.46 28.82
N GLU A 9 7.59 40.83 28.82
CA GLU A 9 8.40 40.68 30.04
C GLU A 9 8.83 42.04 30.61
N ARG A 10 9.23 43.00 29.75
CA ARG A 10 9.54 44.38 30.18
C ARG A 10 8.33 45.11 30.74
N LYS A 11 7.16 44.99 30.09
CA LYS A 11 5.92 45.63 30.57
C LYS A 11 5.47 45.02 31.90
N MET A 12 5.56 43.70 32.07
CA MET A 12 5.22 43.03 33.33
C MET A 12 6.22 43.32 34.46
N GLY A 13 7.51 43.42 34.15
CA GLY A 13 8.54 43.87 35.09
C GLY A 13 8.27 45.29 35.61
N TYR A 14 7.77 46.16 34.74
CA TYR A 14 7.34 47.50 35.13
C TYR A 14 6.15 47.49 36.10
N TRP A 15 5.11 46.66 35.87
CA TRP A 15 3.95 46.60 36.76
C TRP A 15 4.27 45.98 38.13
N THR A 16 5.11 44.96 38.17
CA THR A 16 5.56 44.35 39.44
C THR A 16 6.42 45.31 40.26
N THR A 17 7.30 46.09 39.63
CA THR A 17 8.04 47.15 40.31
C THR A 17 7.13 48.31 40.74
N LEU A 18 6.13 48.67 39.92
CA LEU A 18 5.16 49.71 40.26
C LEU A 18 4.32 49.37 41.50
N GLY A 19 4.01 48.09 41.75
CA GLY A 19 3.31 47.65 42.96
C GLY A 19 4.16 47.72 44.25
N LEU A 20 5.49 47.62 44.14
CA LEU A 20 6.41 47.74 45.28
C LEU A 20 6.65 49.19 45.70
N VAL A 21 6.55 50.15 44.78
CA VAL A 21 6.71 51.58 45.06
C VAL A 21 5.72 52.11 46.12
N PRO A 22 4.39 51.88 46.04
CA PRO A 22 3.45 52.32 47.06
C PRO A 22 3.63 51.59 48.38
N LEU A 23 4.12 50.33 48.39
CA LEU A 23 4.49 49.63 49.63
C LEU A 23 5.68 50.29 50.33
N LEU A 24 6.74 50.59 49.57
CA LEU A 24 7.93 51.28 50.09
C LEU A 24 7.59 52.70 50.56
N LEU A 25 6.74 53.42 49.81
CA LEU A 25 6.27 54.75 50.19
C LEU A 25 5.41 54.71 51.46
N SER A 26 4.50 53.74 51.56
CA SER A 26 3.67 53.56 52.76
C SER A 26 4.51 53.18 53.98
N PHE A 27 5.53 52.33 53.79
CA PHE A 27 6.49 51.97 54.83
C PHE A 27 7.33 53.18 55.27
N PHE A 28 7.79 53.99 54.32
CA PHE A 28 8.53 55.22 54.61
C PHE A 28 7.68 56.26 55.34
N LEU A 29 6.45 56.50 54.88
CA LEU A 29 5.51 57.41 55.56
C LEU A 29 5.20 56.94 56.99
N PHE A 30 5.15 55.62 57.20
CA PHE A 30 4.99 55.04 58.51
C PHE A 30 6.20 55.28 59.41
N LEU A 31 7.42 55.09 58.91
CA LEU A 31 8.66 55.37 59.66
C LEU A 31 8.80 56.84 60.05
N VAL A 32 8.34 57.77 59.22
CA VAL A 32 8.47 59.21 59.48
C VAL A 32 7.44 59.72 60.49
N LYS A 33 6.23 59.16 60.50
CA LYS A 33 5.09 59.71 61.26
C LYS A 33 4.74 58.92 62.52
N SER A 34 5.12 57.66 62.61
CA SER A 34 4.64 56.79 63.69
C SER A 34 5.58 56.80 64.91
N PRO A 35 5.05 56.94 66.14
CA PRO A 35 5.82 56.67 67.34
C PRO A 35 6.29 55.21 67.35
N VAL A 36 7.41 54.95 68.04
CA VAL A 36 8.10 53.64 68.08
C VAL A 36 7.15 52.49 68.44
N ASP A 37 6.08 52.76 69.17
CA ASP A 37 5.10 51.78 69.64
C ASP A 37 4.25 51.16 68.53
N ASN A 38 4.18 51.78 67.34
CA ASN A 38 3.33 51.31 66.25
C ASN A 38 4.07 50.48 65.17
N LEU A 39 5.33 50.08 65.40
CA LEU A 39 6.15 49.30 64.45
C LEU A 39 5.57 47.93 64.04
N PHE A 40 4.51 47.48 64.69
CA PHE A 40 3.90 46.17 64.45
C PHE A 40 3.31 46.00 63.04
N LEU A 41 2.62 47.04 62.52
CA LEU A 41 1.97 46.99 61.22
C LEU A 41 2.95 46.85 60.03
N PRO A 42 4.06 47.63 59.95
CA PRO A 42 5.05 47.44 58.89
C PRO A 42 5.81 46.11 59.02
N LEU A 43 6.00 45.59 60.24
CA LEU A 43 6.59 44.27 60.46
C LEU A 43 5.68 43.17 59.90
N ILE A 44 4.38 43.27 60.16
CA ILE A 44 3.37 42.39 59.58
C ILE A 44 3.30 42.52 58.06
N ALA A 45 3.38 43.72 57.50
CA ALA A 45 3.41 43.92 56.06
C ALA A 45 4.66 43.29 55.43
N SER A 46 5.81 43.34 56.10
CA SER A 46 7.05 42.70 55.64
C SER A 46 6.95 41.17 55.64
N VAL A 47 6.37 40.58 56.69
CA VAL A 47 6.08 39.13 56.74
C VAL A 47 5.05 38.75 55.69
N GLY A 48 4.02 39.57 55.50
CA GLY A 48 3.01 39.41 54.46
C GLY A 48 3.62 39.43 53.05
N MET A 49 4.60 40.29 52.80
CA MET A 49 5.34 40.31 51.52
C MET A 49 6.11 39.00 51.29
N ILE A 50 6.80 38.48 52.31
CA ILE A 50 7.52 37.20 52.23
C ILE A 50 6.55 36.04 51.97
N LEU A 51 5.38 36.05 52.62
CA LEU A 51 4.33 35.04 52.42
C LEU A 51 3.77 35.09 51.00
N CYS A 52 3.51 36.29 50.46
CA CYS A 52 3.06 36.47 49.08
C CYS A 52 4.06 35.93 48.06
N LEU A 53 5.36 36.12 48.29
CA LEU A 53 6.42 35.61 47.42
C LEU A 53 6.57 34.09 47.52
N SER A 54 6.40 33.52 48.72
CA SER A 54 6.67 32.11 48.96
C SER A 54 5.51 31.19 48.55
N TRP A 55 4.26 31.60 48.82
CA TRP A 55 3.08 30.71 48.75
C TRP A 55 2.01 31.13 47.72
N ARG A 56 2.38 31.94 46.73
CA ARG A 56 1.51 32.38 45.61
C ARG A 56 0.13 32.85 46.12
N SER A 57 -0.97 32.35 45.54
CA SER A 57 -2.35 32.79 45.87
C SER A 57 -2.76 32.52 47.32
N GLN A 58 -2.27 31.43 47.90
CA GLN A 58 -2.56 31.07 49.30
C GLN A 58 -1.83 32.01 50.26
N GLY A 59 -0.59 32.40 49.92
CA GLY A 59 0.19 33.38 50.67
C GLY A 59 -0.45 34.76 50.72
N VAL A 60 -1.12 35.15 49.63
CA VAL A 60 -1.79 36.46 49.51
C VAL A 60 -3.01 36.54 50.40
N ASN A 61 -3.85 35.51 50.38
CA ASN A 61 -5.01 35.43 51.27
C ASN A 61 -4.58 35.43 52.74
N ALA A 62 -3.50 34.71 53.07
CA ALA A 62 -2.93 34.71 54.41
C ALA A 62 -2.38 36.09 54.81
N ALA A 63 -1.64 36.77 53.93
CA ALA A 63 -1.07 38.09 54.19
C ALA A 63 -2.16 39.16 54.38
N VAL A 64 -3.19 39.16 53.54
CA VAL A 64 -4.34 40.08 53.65
C VAL A 64 -5.12 39.81 54.93
N ALA A 65 -5.38 38.54 55.26
CA ALA A 65 -6.06 38.18 56.52
C ALA A 65 -5.25 38.61 57.75
N LEU A 66 -3.93 38.47 57.71
CA LEU A 66 -3.04 38.86 58.81
C LEU A 66 -3.03 40.39 59.01
N ILE A 67 -2.96 41.16 57.91
CA ILE A 67 -3.03 42.62 57.95
C ILE A 67 -4.40 43.09 58.43
N LEU A 68 -5.49 42.53 57.90
CA LEU A 68 -6.84 42.88 58.35
C LEU A 68 -7.03 42.54 59.84
N GLY A 69 -6.57 41.37 60.29
CA GLY A 69 -6.59 40.99 61.70
C GLY A 69 -5.80 41.97 62.58
N ALA A 70 -4.62 42.38 62.16
CA ALA A 70 -3.79 43.34 62.87
C ALA A 70 -4.44 44.74 62.92
N THR A 71 -5.07 45.17 61.83
CA THR A 71 -5.79 46.46 61.78
C THR A 71 -7.03 46.46 62.65
N LEU A 72 -7.78 45.35 62.70
CA LEU A 72 -8.93 45.20 63.59
C LEU A 72 -8.50 45.17 65.05
N TYR A 73 -7.40 44.49 65.36
CA TYR A 73 -6.82 44.49 66.70
C TYR A 73 -6.41 45.91 67.12
N GLN A 74 -5.70 46.64 66.27
CA GLN A 74 -5.33 48.04 66.51
C GLN A 74 -6.55 48.97 66.60
N TYR A 75 -7.59 48.74 65.80
CA TYR A 75 -8.82 49.52 65.88
C TYR A 75 -9.54 49.36 67.23
N VAL A 76 -9.54 48.14 67.80
CA VAL A 76 -10.18 47.85 69.09
C VAL A 76 -9.38 48.41 70.26
N TYR A 77 -8.06 48.23 70.25
CA TYR A 77 -7.19 48.53 71.40
C TYR A 77 -6.42 49.85 71.31
N GLY A 78 -6.39 50.51 70.14
CA GLY A 78 -5.66 51.75 69.91
C GLY A 78 -6.37 53.02 70.42
N ALA A 79 -5.59 54.09 70.56
CA ALA A 79 -6.09 55.42 70.92
C ALA A 79 -7.10 55.94 69.88
N TYR A 80 -8.20 56.53 70.34
CA TYR A 80 -9.34 56.92 69.49
C TYR A 80 -8.94 57.83 68.31
N ASP A 81 -7.99 58.74 68.52
CA ASP A 81 -7.56 59.70 67.50
C ASP A 81 -6.77 59.07 66.36
N GLU A 82 -6.19 57.87 66.56
CA GLU A 82 -5.36 57.19 65.56
C GLU A 82 -6.09 56.08 64.80
N ARG A 83 -7.27 55.63 65.27
CA ARG A 83 -7.98 54.44 64.73
C ARG A 83 -8.28 54.56 63.24
N LEU A 84 -8.78 55.71 62.81
CA LEU A 84 -9.11 55.98 61.40
C LEU A 84 -7.84 56.02 60.53
N TRP A 85 -6.76 56.59 61.05
CA TRP A 85 -5.48 56.64 60.36
C TRP A 85 -4.86 55.25 60.19
N GLN A 86 -4.80 54.47 61.26
CA GLN A 86 -4.25 53.11 61.27
C GLN A 86 -5.07 52.17 60.37
N LEU A 87 -6.40 52.30 60.38
CA LEU A 87 -7.28 51.58 59.46
C LEU A 87 -7.00 51.94 58.00
N GLY A 88 -6.87 53.23 57.69
CA GLY A 88 -6.55 53.70 56.33
C GLY A 88 -5.20 53.19 55.83
N VAL A 89 -4.17 53.24 56.67
CA VAL A 89 -2.83 52.73 56.36
C VAL A 89 -2.87 51.21 56.17
N GLY A 90 -3.53 50.47 57.05
CA GLY A 90 -3.65 49.02 56.94
C GLY A 90 -4.41 48.54 55.71
N CYS A 91 -5.53 49.19 55.37
CA CYS A 91 -6.24 48.93 54.12
C CYS A 91 -5.37 49.24 52.90
N SER A 92 -4.54 50.28 52.96
CA SER A 92 -3.60 50.62 51.87
C SER A 92 -2.52 49.54 51.69
N PHE A 93 -1.98 49.00 52.78
CA PHE A 93 -1.04 47.87 52.73
C PHE A 93 -1.68 46.60 52.18
N ALA A 94 -2.92 46.28 52.61
CA ALA A 94 -3.66 45.14 52.11
C ALA A 94 -3.93 45.26 50.60
N LEU A 95 -4.36 46.43 50.14
CA LEU A 95 -4.62 46.70 48.73
C LEU A 95 -3.35 46.63 47.88
N ALA A 96 -2.24 47.17 48.38
CA ALA A 96 -0.96 47.12 47.68
C ALA A 96 -0.42 45.69 47.55
N LEU A 97 -0.58 44.85 48.57
CA LEU A 97 -0.23 43.43 48.50
C LEU A 97 -1.15 42.65 47.54
N LEU A 98 -2.45 42.99 47.50
CA LEU A 98 -3.39 42.40 46.55
C LEU A 98 -3.02 42.76 45.10
N ILE A 99 -2.65 44.01 44.82
CA ILE A 99 -2.21 44.43 43.48
C ILE A 99 -0.92 43.70 43.11
N ALA A 100 0.07 43.65 44.00
CA ALA A 100 1.33 42.94 43.76
C ALA A 100 1.10 41.44 43.46
N ALA A 101 0.15 40.83 44.17
CA ALA A 101 -0.25 39.44 43.98
C ALA A 101 -0.90 39.17 42.61
N LEU A 102 -1.86 40.01 42.22
CA LEU A 102 -2.57 39.89 40.95
C LEU A 102 -1.59 40.05 39.77
N CYS A 103 -0.68 41.02 39.85
CA CYS A 103 0.37 41.19 38.85
C CYS A 103 1.30 39.96 38.74
N HIS A 104 1.58 39.30 39.87
CA HIS A 104 2.39 38.09 39.86
C HIS A 104 1.65 36.88 39.26
N GLN A 105 0.36 36.72 39.57
CA GLN A 105 -0.48 35.67 39.00
C GLN A 105 -0.64 35.83 37.48
N GLU A 106 -0.90 37.05 37.00
CA GLU A 106 -0.97 37.32 35.56
C GLU A 106 0.36 36.99 34.86
N LYS A 107 1.50 37.29 35.49
CA LYS A 107 2.82 36.92 34.94
C LYS A 107 2.94 35.40 34.75
N THR A 108 2.64 34.61 35.77
CA THR A 108 2.70 33.14 35.66
C THR A 108 1.68 32.60 34.64
N ALA A 109 0.50 33.20 34.53
CA ALA A 109 -0.53 32.75 33.60
C ALA A 109 -0.23 33.10 32.13
N LEU A 110 0.39 34.26 31.86
CA LEU A 110 0.74 34.68 30.50
C LEU A 110 2.08 34.15 30.02
N VAL A 111 3.05 33.94 30.91
CA VAL A 111 4.42 33.55 30.52
C VAL A 111 4.62 32.04 30.58
N ASP A 112 4.15 31.36 31.63
CA ASP A 112 4.49 29.95 31.85
C ASP A 112 3.51 28.97 31.17
N LEU A 113 2.24 29.37 30.98
CA LEU A 113 1.23 28.52 30.32
C LEU A 113 1.44 28.30 28.81
N PRO A 114 1.81 29.33 28.02
CA PRO A 114 2.04 29.11 26.59
C PRO A 114 3.39 28.40 26.33
N THR A 115 4.40 28.52 27.19
CA THR A 115 5.70 27.86 26.96
C THR A 115 5.62 26.34 27.12
N GLU A 116 4.89 25.81 28.10
CA GLU A 116 4.72 24.35 28.24
C GLU A 116 3.92 23.74 27.08
N SER A 117 2.86 24.42 26.61
CA SER A 117 2.08 23.92 25.47
C SER A 117 2.83 24.05 24.14
N LEU A 118 3.66 25.09 23.99
CA LEU A 118 4.47 25.30 22.79
C LEU A 118 5.67 24.35 22.75
N GLU A 119 6.28 24.02 23.89
CA GLU A 119 7.34 23.01 24.01
C GLU A 119 6.78 21.58 23.78
N ALA A 120 5.59 21.28 24.29
CA ALA A 120 4.89 20.03 24.01
C ALA A 120 4.53 19.90 22.51
N SER A 121 4.07 20.98 21.90
CA SER A 121 3.76 20.99 20.46
C SER A 121 5.02 20.93 19.59
N ASN A 122 6.11 21.60 19.98
CA ASN A 122 7.40 21.51 19.30
C ASN A 122 8.06 20.14 19.45
N THR A 123 7.92 19.47 20.60
CA THR A 123 8.41 18.10 20.77
C THR A 123 7.60 17.09 19.96
N GLN A 124 6.27 17.26 19.87
CA GLN A 124 5.44 16.48 18.94
C GLN A 124 5.80 16.72 17.47
N LEU A 125 6.04 17.98 17.06
CA LEU A 125 6.50 18.29 15.71
C LEU A 125 7.88 17.70 15.42
N LYS A 126 8.81 17.72 16.38
CA LYS A 126 10.12 17.07 16.25
C LYS A 126 10.00 15.55 16.15
N GLN A 127 9.13 14.95 16.96
CA GLN A 127 8.85 13.51 16.89
C GLN A 127 8.24 13.12 15.54
N LEU A 128 7.27 13.88 15.03
CA LEU A 128 6.69 13.66 13.70
C LEU A 128 7.71 13.88 12.58
N GLN A 129 8.60 14.85 12.72
CA GLN A 129 9.65 15.12 11.75
C GLN A 129 10.74 14.03 11.76
N ASP A 130 11.11 13.53 12.94
CA ASP A 130 11.99 12.37 13.08
C ASP A 130 11.32 11.09 12.58
N GLU A 131 10.01 10.93 12.77
CA GLU A 131 9.23 9.81 12.20
C GLU A 131 9.17 9.88 10.67
N ILE A 132 9.02 11.07 10.08
CA ILE A 132 9.09 11.27 8.62
C ILE A 132 10.50 10.98 8.09
N VAL A 133 11.55 11.38 8.81
CA VAL A 133 12.94 11.08 8.43
C VAL A 133 13.27 9.59 8.59
N LYS A 134 12.71 8.90 9.60
CA LYS A 134 12.85 7.45 9.78
C LYS A 134 12.00 6.65 8.79
N ASN A 135 10.82 7.16 8.42
CA ASN A 135 9.94 6.62 7.38
C ASN A 135 10.29 7.09 5.97
N ASN A 136 11.44 7.74 5.76
CA ASN A 136 12.06 7.87 4.44
C ASN A 136 12.62 6.51 3.95
N ALA A 137 11.74 5.50 3.96
CA ALA A 137 11.75 4.29 3.18
C ALA A 137 11.83 4.57 1.66
N HIS A 138 11.86 5.83 1.22
CA HIS A 138 12.17 6.19 -0.16
C HIS A 138 13.53 5.68 -0.63
N HIS A 139 14.54 5.56 0.25
CA HIS A 139 15.84 5.02 -0.17
C HIS A 139 15.82 3.49 -0.28
N SER A 140 15.23 2.77 0.69
CA SER A 140 15.13 1.30 0.61
C SER A 140 14.11 0.82 -0.43
N ILE A 141 13.04 1.57 -0.66
CA ILE A 141 12.06 1.28 -1.72
C ILE A 141 12.66 1.58 -3.10
N ASN A 142 13.46 2.64 -3.27
CA ASN A 142 14.15 2.88 -4.54
C ASN A 142 15.25 1.84 -4.80
N GLU A 143 16.01 1.43 -3.79
CA GLU A 143 16.98 0.34 -3.94
C GLU A 143 16.28 -0.99 -4.28
N ALA A 144 15.16 -1.32 -3.61
CA ALA A 144 14.37 -2.50 -3.93
C ALA A 144 13.73 -2.45 -5.32
N LEU A 145 13.23 -1.27 -5.75
CA LEU A 145 12.70 -1.07 -7.11
C LEU A 145 13.79 -1.19 -8.16
N THR A 146 14.99 -0.66 -7.91
CA THR A 146 16.11 -0.80 -8.85
C THR A 146 16.62 -2.24 -8.94
N SER A 147 16.64 -2.99 -7.83
CA SER A 147 16.98 -4.43 -7.87
C SER A 147 15.91 -5.23 -8.60
N LYS A 148 14.62 -4.96 -8.35
CA LYS A 148 13.52 -5.67 -9.01
C LYS A 148 13.40 -5.35 -10.49
N ASN A 149 13.64 -4.10 -10.91
CA ASN A 149 13.70 -3.76 -12.32
C ASN A 149 14.86 -4.46 -13.03
N LYS A 150 16.01 -4.64 -12.35
CA LYS A 150 17.15 -5.36 -12.89
C LYS A 150 16.90 -6.87 -13.01
N GLU A 151 16.18 -7.47 -12.04
CA GLU A 151 15.70 -8.85 -12.14
C GLU A 151 14.69 -9.02 -13.29
N LEU A 152 13.82 -8.03 -13.52
CA LEU A 152 12.81 -8.06 -14.57
C LEU A 152 13.43 -7.92 -15.97
N GLU A 153 14.45 -7.06 -16.13
CA GLU A 153 15.25 -6.98 -17.36
C GLU A 153 15.96 -8.31 -17.66
N LEU A 154 16.57 -8.94 -16.65
CA LEU A 154 17.22 -10.25 -16.83
C LEU A 154 16.20 -11.33 -17.23
N ALA A 155 15.04 -11.38 -16.58
CA ALA A 155 13.98 -12.33 -16.93
C ALA A 155 13.41 -12.09 -18.32
N GLN A 156 13.27 -10.83 -18.76
CA GLN A 156 12.87 -10.51 -20.14
C GLN A 156 13.92 -10.94 -21.16
N GLN A 157 15.20 -10.75 -20.86
CA GLN A 157 16.29 -11.16 -21.72
C GLN A 157 16.39 -12.69 -21.85
N GLU A 158 16.17 -13.41 -20.75
CA GLU A 158 16.04 -14.87 -20.74
C GLU A 158 14.83 -15.34 -21.56
N LEU A 159 13.67 -14.70 -21.41
CA LEU A 159 12.46 -15.00 -22.18
C LEU A 159 12.67 -14.77 -23.68
N GLU A 160 13.30 -13.67 -24.07
CA GLU A 160 13.63 -13.39 -25.47
C GLU A 160 14.59 -14.44 -26.04
N SER A 161 15.62 -14.82 -25.28
CA SER A 161 16.56 -15.86 -25.71
C SER A 161 15.89 -17.23 -25.86
N ALA A 162 14.97 -17.59 -24.96
CA ALA A 162 14.20 -18.81 -25.01
C ALA A 162 13.22 -18.81 -26.19
N ASN A 163 12.58 -17.67 -26.49
CA ASN A 163 11.72 -17.53 -27.67
C ASN A 163 12.51 -17.68 -28.98
N LEU A 164 13.72 -17.11 -29.04
CA LEU A 164 14.60 -17.22 -30.20
C LEU A 164 15.07 -18.67 -30.40
N GLN A 165 15.25 -19.41 -29.31
CA GLN A 165 15.59 -20.83 -29.32
C GLN A 165 14.40 -21.69 -29.74
N LEU A 166 13.19 -21.43 -29.21
CA LEU A 166 11.95 -22.06 -29.64
C LEU A 166 11.67 -21.82 -31.12
N GLN A 167 11.92 -20.62 -31.63
CA GLN A 167 11.74 -20.31 -33.05
C GLN A 167 12.70 -21.09 -33.95
N LYS A 168 13.94 -21.33 -33.49
CA LYS A 168 14.90 -22.21 -34.19
C LYS A 168 14.47 -23.67 -34.16
N GLU A 169 13.99 -24.16 -33.01
CA GLU A 169 13.46 -25.53 -32.90
C GLU A 169 12.21 -25.72 -33.75
N HIS A 170 11.33 -24.72 -33.81
CA HIS A 170 10.14 -24.76 -34.65
C HIS A 170 10.49 -24.77 -36.14
N GLY A 171 11.56 -24.07 -36.55
CA GLY A 171 12.14 -24.16 -37.88
C GLY A 171 12.66 -25.57 -38.19
N LEU A 172 13.43 -26.16 -37.28
CA LEU A 172 13.94 -27.53 -37.43
C LEU A 172 12.83 -28.58 -37.49
N VAL A 173 11.78 -28.45 -36.68
CA VAL A 173 10.62 -29.35 -36.72
C VAL A 173 9.84 -29.18 -38.02
N SER A 174 9.72 -27.95 -38.53
CA SER A 174 9.10 -27.68 -39.84
C SER A 174 9.88 -28.34 -40.98
N ASP A 175 11.22 -28.24 -40.95
CA ASP A 175 12.09 -28.87 -41.94
C ASP A 175 12.01 -30.41 -41.85
N GLN A 176 11.97 -30.97 -40.64
CA GLN A 176 11.79 -32.42 -40.43
C GLN A 176 10.41 -32.92 -40.89
N LEU A 177 9.34 -32.15 -40.68
CA LEU A 177 8.00 -32.46 -41.18
C LEU A 177 7.96 -32.44 -42.72
N GLN A 178 8.68 -31.51 -43.34
CA GLN A 178 8.79 -31.46 -44.80
C GLN A 178 9.55 -32.67 -45.36
N VAL A 179 10.62 -33.12 -44.69
CA VAL A 179 11.35 -34.34 -45.05
C VAL A 179 10.48 -35.59 -44.82
N LEU A 180 9.71 -35.64 -43.74
CA LEU A 180 8.76 -36.72 -43.48
C LEU A 180 7.65 -36.79 -44.53
N ASP A 181 7.10 -35.65 -44.96
CA ASP A 181 6.09 -35.61 -46.03
C ASP A 181 6.67 -36.04 -47.39
N GLN A 182 7.91 -35.65 -47.69
CA GLN A 182 8.61 -36.10 -48.90
C GLN A 182 8.90 -37.61 -48.88
N THR A 183 9.40 -38.13 -47.76
CA THR A 183 9.68 -39.57 -47.60
C THR A 183 8.40 -40.40 -47.60
N ALA A 184 7.30 -39.90 -47.02
CA ALA A 184 5.99 -40.54 -47.09
C ALA A 184 5.47 -40.60 -48.54
N LYS A 185 5.62 -39.52 -49.32
CA LYS A 185 5.26 -39.50 -50.75
C LYS A 185 6.11 -40.47 -51.58
N GLU A 186 7.41 -40.59 -51.30
CA GLU A 186 8.29 -41.54 -51.95
C GLU A 186 7.96 -43.00 -51.59
N LEU A 187 7.70 -43.28 -50.31
CA LEU A 187 7.23 -44.59 -49.84
C LEU A 187 5.90 -44.99 -50.48
N GLN A 188 4.96 -44.05 -50.60
CA GLN A 188 3.67 -44.32 -51.23
C GLN A 188 3.82 -44.56 -52.74
N LYS A 189 4.74 -43.86 -53.40
CA LYS A 189 5.10 -44.13 -54.80
C LYS A 189 5.72 -45.52 -54.96
N HIS A 190 6.64 -45.91 -54.06
CA HIS A 190 7.23 -47.25 -54.05
C HIS A 190 6.21 -48.35 -53.75
N LEU A 191 5.30 -48.13 -52.80
CA LEU A 191 4.23 -49.07 -52.49
C LEU A 191 3.31 -49.30 -53.69
N ASN A 192 2.94 -48.23 -54.40
CA ASN A 192 2.14 -48.33 -55.62
C ASN A 192 2.89 -49.09 -56.74
N GLN A 193 4.20 -48.89 -56.87
CA GLN A 193 5.03 -49.66 -57.81
C GLN A 193 5.14 -51.15 -57.43
N VAL A 194 5.25 -51.46 -56.14
CA VAL A 194 5.30 -52.85 -55.67
C VAL A 194 3.96 -53.54 -55.88
N MET A 195 2.84 -52.86 -55.58
CA MET A 195 1.49 -53.38 -55.80
C MET A 195 1.22 -53.67 -57.27
N THR A 196 1.56 -52.75 -58.17
CA THR A 196 1.40 -52.96 -59.62
C THR A 196 2.28 -54.10 -60.15
N ASN A 197 3.52 -54.22 -59.67
CA ASN A 197 4.39 -55.35 -60.01
C ASN A 197 3.88 -56.70 -59.45
N ALA A 198 3.29 -56.69 -58.25
CA ALA A 198 2.69 -57.87 -57.63
C ALA A 198 1.42 -58.31 -58.38
N GLU A 199 0.57 -57.36 -58.79
CA GLU A 199 -0.61 -57.62 -59.62
C GLU A 199 -0.23 -58.20 -60.99
N GLN A 200 0.79 -57.66 -61.65
CA GLN A 200 1.31 -58.20 -62.91
C GLN A 200 1.86 -59.62 -62.75
N LYS A 201 2.58 -59.91 -61.65
CA LYS A 201 3.06 -61.26 -61.35
C LYS A 201 1.92 -62.23 -61.06
N ALA A 202 0.90 -61.80 -60.31
CA ALA A 202 -0.28 -62.59 -60.01
C ALA A 202 -1.08 -62.92 -61.28
N GLN A 203 -1.28 -61.94 -62.17
CA GLN A 203 -1.91 -62.17 -63.48
C GLN A 203 -1.12 -63.15 -64.35
N LYS A 204 0.22 -63.02 -64.37
CA LYS A 204 1.08 -63.95 -65.12
C LYS A 204 1.04 -65.37 -64.54
N GLN A 205 0.98 -65.51 -63.21
CA GLN A 205 0.81 -66.82 -62.57
C GLN A 205 -0.57 -67.42 -62.83
N GLN A 206 -1.61 -66.58 -62.91
CA GLN A 206 -2.97 -67.03 -63.22
C GLN A 206 -3.09 -67.51 -64.66
N GLN A 207 -2.46 -66.82 -65.62
CA GLN A 207 -2.34 -67.29 -67.01
C GLN A 207 -1.59 -68.63 -67.12
N LEU A 208 -0.46 -68.78 -66.42
CA LEU A 208 0.30 -70.04 -66.40
C LEU A 208 -0.49 -71.19 -65.77
N LEU A 209 -1.34 -70.90 -64.77
CA LEU A 209 -2.21 -71.90 -64.15
C LEU A 209 -3.31 -72.35 -65.12
N GLU A 210 -3.86 -71.42 -65.91
CA GLU A 210 -4.89 -71.68 -66.92
C GLU A 210 -4.32 -72.53 -68.08
N GLU A 211 -3.11 -72.20 -68.57
CA GLU A 211 -2.37 -73.01 -69.55
C GLU A 211 -2.05 -74.43 -69.02
N ALA A 212 -1.69 -74.55 -67.74
CA ALA A 212 -1.42 -75.85 -67.11
C ALA A 212 -2.72 -76.69 -66.95
N LEU A 213 -3.86 -76.05 -66.69
CA LEU A 213 -5.17 -76.70 -66.63
C LEU A 213 -5.64 -77.17 -68.01
N GLU A 214 -5.41 -76.39 -69.06
CA GLU A 214 -5.69 -76.80 -70.44
C GLU A 214 -4.79 -77.96 -70.88
N ALA A 215 -3.50 -77.91 -70.55
CA ALA A 215 -2.56 -79.01 -70.81
C ALA A 215 -2.98 -80.29 -70.06
N LYS A 216 -3.40 -80.18 -68.80
CA LYS A 216 -3.91 -81.31 -68.01
C LYS A 216 -5.16 -81.93 -68.62
N ASN A 217 -6.14 -81.11 -69.03
CA ASN A 217 -7.37 -81.59 -69.65
C ASN A 217 -7.09 -82.28 -71.01
N SER A 218 -6.10 -81.79 -71.78
CA SER A 218 -5.67 -82.43 -73.02
C SER A 218 -4.97 -83.78 -72.77
N ALA A 219 -4.18 -83.88 -71.70
CA ALA A 219 -3.50 -85.12 -71.29
C ALA A 219 -4.49 -86.19 -70.79
N GLU A 220 -5.51 -85.79 -70.01
CA GLU A 220 -6.59 -86.68 -69.57
C GLU A 220 -7.40 -87.24 -70.76
N LEU A 221 -7.59 -86.44 -71.82
CA LEU A 221 -8.22 -86.88 -73.07
C LEU A 221 -7.35 -87.88 -73.86
N THR A 222 -6.02 -87.78 -73.79
CA THR A 222 -5.10 -88.76 -74.39
C THR A 222 -4.98 -90.06 -73.59
N LEU A 223 -5.03 -89.98 -72.25
CA LEU A 223 -5.04 -91.15 -71.36
C LEU A 223 -6.31 -92.00 -71.56
N ALA A 224 -7.48 -91.36 -71.67
CA ALA A 224 -8.74 -92.06 -71.97
C ALA A 224 -8.74 -92.74 -73.36
N ARG A 225 -7.92 -92.28 -74.30
CA ARG A 225 -7.77 -92.88 -75.63
C ARG A 225 -6.85 -94.10 -75.60
N LEU A 226 -5.77 -94.05 -74.82
CA LEU A 226 -4.83 -95.16 -74.62
C LEU A 226 -5.41 -96.31 -73.78
N GLU A 227 -6.24 -96.01 -72.78
CA GLU A 227 -6.98 -97.05 -72.02
C GLU A 227 -7.94 -97.84 -72.92
N LYS A 228 -8.51 -97.18 -73.95
CA LYS A 228 -9.40 -97.83 -74.92
C LYS A 228 -8.63 -98.75 -75.87
N GLU A 229 -7.44 -98.37 -76.30
CA GLU A 229 -6.56 -99.18 -77.17
C GLU A 229 -5.95 -100.39 -76.44
N CYS A 230 -5.56 -100.24 -75.16
CA CYS A 230 -5.09 -101.36 -74.33
C CYS A 230 -6.17 -102.44 -74.08
N SER A 231 -7.44 -102.03 -73.98
CA SER A 231 -8.57 -102.97 -73.82
C SER A 231 -8.93 -103.76 -75.10
N GLN A 232 -8.51 -103.29 -76.28
CA GLN A 232 -8.69 -103.96 -77.57
C GLN A 232 -7.57 -104.98 -77.85
N LEU A 233 -6.31 -104.65 -77.57
CA LEU A 233 -5.17 -105.55 -77.78
C LEU A 233 -5.15 -106.76 -76.81
N GLN A 234 -5.76 -106.62 -75.63
CA GLN A 234 -5.88 -107.71 -74.66
C GLN A 234 -6.97 -108.75 -75.02
N LYS A 235 -7.86 -108.44 -75.98
CA LYS A 235 -8.87 -109.38 -76.51
C LYS A 235 -8.38 -110.17 -77.71
N GLU A 236 -7.39 -109.68 -78.46
CA GLU A 236 -6.83 -110.35 -79.64
C GLU A 236 -5.74 -111.38 -79.30
N ALA A 237 -5.08 -111.26 -78.13
CA ALA A 237 -4.07 -112.21 -77.66
C ALA A 237 -4.63 -113.52 -77.05
N LYS A 238 -5.96 -113.61 -76.85
CA LYS A 238 -6.61 -114.79 -76.23
C LYS A 238 -7.31 -115.72 -77.23
N LEU A 239 -7.24 -115.47 -78.54
CA LEU A 239 -8.03 -116.19 -79.55
C LEU A 239 -7.20 -116.84 -80.69
N SER A 240 -5.90 -117.05 -80.50
CA SER A 240 -5.01 -117.59 -81.54
C SER A 240 -4.04 -118.68 -81.07
N ALA A 241 -4.30 -119.31 -79.92
CA ALA A 241 -3.37 -120.28 -79.34
C ALA A 241 -4.01 -121.60 -78.86
N GLU A 242 -5.15 -122.06 -79.39
CA GLU A 242 -5.60 -123.44 -79.13
C GLU A 242 -6.58 -124.01 -80.18
N GLN A 243 -6.13 -125.11 -80.83
CA GLN A 243 -6.83 -126.13 -81.64
C GLN A 243 -6.65 -126.08 -83.19
N LEU A 244 -5.78 -126.96 -83.73
CA LEU A 244 -6.10 -128.31 -84.26
C LEU A 244 -4.84 -128.96 -84.90
N THR A 245 -4.25 -130.04 -84.33
CA THR A 245 -4.33 -131.48 -84.76
C THR A 245 -3.53 -131.84 -86.04
N GLY A 246 -2.87 -132.98 -86.25
CA GLY A 246 -2.94 -134.35 -85.71
C GLY A 246 -2.92 -135.35 -86.90
N HIS A 247 -2.07 -136.40 -86.86
CA HIS A 247 -2.26 -137.79 -87.41
C HIS A 247 -0.91 -138.52 -87.62
N VAL A 248 -0.59 -139.53 -86.79
CA VAL A 248 -0.80 -141.01 -86.96
C VAL A 248 0.35 -141.67 -87.76
N GLU A 249 1.27 -142.42 -87.14
CA GLU A 249 1.14 -143.80 -86.63
C GLU A 249 0.65 -144.84 -87.66
N THR A 250 1.56 -145.38 -88.46
CA THR A 250 1.55 -146.83 -88.74
C THR A 250 2.96 -147.41 -88.83
N GLU A 251 3.20 -148.35 -87.91
CA GLU A 251 3.94 -149.60 -88.12
C GLU A 251 5.43 -149.58 -88.43
N ARG A 252 6.19 -149.39 -87.34
CA ARG A 252 6.92 -150.49 -86.68
C ARG A 252 6.89 -151.81 -87.51
N ARG A 253 7.89 -152.05 -88.33
CA ARG A 253 9.04 -152.94 -88.06
C ARG A 253 9.68 -153.12 -89.42
N LEU A 254 10.97 -152.89 -89.61
CA LEU A 254 12.05 -153.59 -88.96
C LEU A 254 13.32 -152.85 -89.38
N ASN A 255 14.21 -152.63 -88.42
CA ASN A 255 15.66 -152.83 -88.56
C ASN A 255 16.25 -152.58 -89.96
N GLN A 256 17.14 -151.62 -90.18
CA GLN A 256 18.24 -151.26 -89.31
C GLN A 256 19.12 -150.30 -90.13
N LYS A 257 19.83 -149.44 -89.39
CA LYS A 257 21.17 -148.94 -89.71
C LYS A 257 21.34 -147.97 -90.88
N ASN A 258 21.83 -146.78 -90.51
CA ASN A 258 22.92 -146.03 -91.17
C ASN A 258 22.65 -144.77 -91.99
N GLN A 259 21.55 -144.03 -91.81
CA GLN A 259 21.42 -142.74 -92.51
C GLN A 259 20.73 -141.61 -91.71
N VAL A 260 20.97 -141.56 -90.38
CA VAL A 260 20.37 -140.57 -89.45
C VAL A 260 21.41 -139.56 -88.91
N LEU A 261 22.55 -139.33 -89.57
CA LEU A 261 23.56 -138.39 -89.04
C LEU A 261 23.79 -137.10 -89.83
N GLU A 262 23.20 -136.92 -91.02
CA GLU A 262 23.51 -135.73 -91.84
C GLU A 262 22.45 -134.61 -91.78
N SER A 263 21.19 -134.89 -91.44
CA SER A 263 20.14 -133.84 -91.44
C SER A 263 20.01 -133.05 -90.12
N THR A 264 20.52 -133.55 -89.00
CA THR A 264 20.42 -132.90 -87.68
C THR A 264 21.43 -131.79 -87.44
N THR A 265 22.46 -131.65 -88.28
CA THR A 265 23.47 -130.59 -88.14
C THR A 265 23.06 -129.26 -88.78
N ALA A 266 22.09 -129.26 -89.71
CA ALA A 266 21.60 -128.04 -90.36
C ALA A 266 20.67 -127.22 -89.44
N ASP A 267 19.86 -127.89 -88.62
CA ASP A 267 18.78 -127.25 -87.84
C ASP A 267 19.27 -126.60 -86.53
N LEU A 268 20.48 -126.94 -86.07
CA LEU A 268 21.12 -126.30 -84.91
C LEU A 268 21.85 -124.99 -85.27
N ARG A 269 22.26 -124.81 -86.54
CA ARG A 269 22.94 -123.58 -86.98
C ARG A 269 22.01 -122.38 -87.08
N THR A 270 20.76 -122.58 -87.48
CA THR A 270 19.73 -121.52 -87.56
C THR A 270 19.33 -121.02 -86.17
N LYS A 271 19.14 -121.92 -85.19
CA LYS A 271 18.83 -121.53 -83.80
C LYS A 271 19.95 -120.76 -83.10
N TYR A 272 21.22 -120.99 -83.47
CA TYR A 272 22.36 -120.25 -82.92
C TYR A 272 22.42 -118.80 -83.44
N VAL A 273 22.06 -118.57 -84.71
CA VAL A 273 22.04 -117.22 -85.30
C VAL A 273 20.94 -116.35 -84.70
N GLU A 274 19.75 -116.90 -84.47
CA GLU A 274 18.64 -116.17 -83.83
C GLU A 274 18.95 -115.79 -82.37
N GLN A 275 19.62 -116.67 -81.61
CA GLN A 275 20.09 -116.31 -80.26
C GLN A 275 21.14 -115.19 -80.29
N GLN A 276 22.01 -115.16 -81.30
CA GLN A 276 23.03 -114.13 -81.42
C GLN A 276 22.45 -112.74 -81.72
N GLU A 277 21.33 -112.66 -82.45
CA GLU A 277 20.63 -111.39 -82.67
C GLU A 277 19.90 -110.89 -81.42
N GLN A 278 19.30 -111.78 -80.63
CA GLN A 278 18.68 -111.38 -79.35
C GLN A 278 19.72 -110.82 -78.37
N PHE A 279 20.93 -111.38 -78.32
CA PHE A 279 22.00 -110.82 -77.50
C PHE A 279 22.42 -109.41 -77.93
N LYS A 280 22.44 -109.10 -79.24
CA LYS A 280 22.73 -107.74 -79.72
C LYS A 280 21.65 -106.74 -79.29
N LEU A 281 20.38 -107.15 -79.34
CA LEU A 281 19.25 -106.32 -78.94
C LEU A 281 19.29 -105.98 -77.44
N ILE A 282 19.54 -106.99 -76.60
CA ILE A 282 19.72 -106.82 -75.14
C ILE A 282 20.93 -105.94 -74.83
N THR A 283 22.02 -106.06 -75.60
CA THR A 283 23.22 -105.23 -75.40
C THR A 283 22.94 -103.77 -75.72
N ASN A 284 22.17 -103.50 -76.77
CA ASN A 284 21.78 -102.13 -77.12
C ASN A 284 20.85 -101.53 -76.07
N GLU A 285 19.84 -102.26 -75.59
CA GLU A 285 18.96 -101.78 -74.51
C GLU A 285 19.71 -101.47 -73.21
N ARG A 286 20.71 -102.30 -72.87
CA ARG A 286 21.58 -102.04 -71.71
C ARG A 286 22.35 -100.72 -71.85
N ILE A 287 22.85 -100.40 -73.05
CA ILE A 287 23.53 -99.13 -73.31
C ILE A 287 22.54 -97.95 -73.19
N THR A 288 21.32 -98.09 -73.71
CA THR A 288 20.29 -97.04 -73.62
C THR A 288 19.89 -96.77 -72.17
N LEU A 289 19.68 -97.81 -71.37
CA LEU A 289 19.37 -97.68 -69.95
C LEU A 289 20.53 -97.08 -69.15
N GLN A 290 21.78 -97.43 -69.48
CA GLN A 290 22.96 -96.83 -68.84
C GLN A 290 23.05 -95.32 -69.12
N ASN A 291 22.72 -94.90 -70.34
CA ASN A 291 22.70 -93.48 -70.70
C ASN A 291 21.58 -92.71 -69.98
N GLN A 292 20.40 -93.33 -69.82
CA GLN A 292 19.30 -92.74 -69.04
C GLN A 292 19.64 -92.62 -67.56
N LEU A 293 20.33 -93.61 -66.98
CA LEU A 293 20.78 -93.57 -65.60
C LEU A 293 21.81 -92.45 -65.37
N ASN A 294 22.74 -92.27 -66.30
CA ASN A 294 23.73 -91.19 -66.22
C ASN A 294 23.06 -89.81 -66.33
N GLN A 295 22.03 -89.64 -67.19
CA GLN A 295 21.25 -88.41 -67.26
C GLN A 295 20.50 -88.12 -65.95
N LEU A 296 19.84 -89.12 -65.35
CA LEU A 296 19.17 -88.99 -64.06
C LEU A 296 20.14 -88.64 -62.92
N SER A 297 21.35 -89.19 -62.93
CA SER A 297 22.39 -88.82 -61.95
C SER A 297 22.76 -87.34 -62.06
N SER A 298 22.93 -86.83 -63.29
CA SER A 298 23.29 -85.43 -63.51
C SER A 298 22.16 -84.45 -63.12
N THR A 299 20.90 -84.80 -63.37
CA THR A 299 19.75 -83.97 -62.95
C THR A 299 19.58 -83.98 -61.44
N HIS A 300 19.81 -85.12 -60.78
CA HIS A 300 19.78 -85.19 -59.32
C HIS A 300 20.85 -84.28 -58.68
N GLU A 301 22.08 -84.28 -59.19
CA GLU A 301 23.15 -83.41 -58.68
C GLU A 301 22.80 -81.92 -58.87
N GLN A 302 22.24 -81.57 -60.03
CA GLN A 302 21.83 -80.19 -60.31
C GLN A 302 20.72 -79.72 -59.36
N VAL A 303 19.66 -80.52 -59.16
CA VAL A 303 18.56 -80.19 -58.24
C VAL A 303 19.08 -80.08 -56.80
N ASN A 304 20.00 -80.96 -56.39
CA ASN A 304 20.57 -80.91 -55.05
C ASN A 304 21.41 -79.64 -54.81
N SER A 305 22.13 -79.17 -55.83
CA SER A 305 22.88 -77.90 -55.75
C SER A 305 21.96 -76.68 -55.65
N GLN A 306 20.84 -76.67 -56.40
CA GLN A 306 19.85 -75.59 -56.35
C GLN A 306 19.09 -75.56 -55.02
N TRP A 307 18.78 -76.74 -54.46
CA TRP A 307 18.14 -76.85 -53.16
C TRP A 307 19.03 -76.28 -52.04
N LYS A 308 20.34 -76.58 -52.04
CA LYS A 308 21.30 -76.01 -51.09
C LYS A 308 21.42 -74.49 -51.19
N GLN A 309 21.44 -73.93 -52.40
CA GLN A 309 21.45 -72.48 -52.60
C GLN A 309 20.16 -71.82 -52.07
N SER A 310 19.01 -72.45 -52.31
CA SER A 310 17.72 -71.95 -51.84
C SER A 310 17.62 -71.97 -50.32
N GLN A 311 18.21 -73.01 -49.68
CA GLN A 311 18.29 -73.12 -48.23
C GLN A 311 19.19 -72.03 -47.61
N GLN A 312 20.34 -71.72 -48.22
CA GLN A 312 21.20 -70.62 -47.77
C GLN A 312 20.51 -69.26 -47.87
N LEU A 313 19.84 -68.98 -49.00
CA LEU A 313 19.11 -67.74 -49.20
C LEU A 313 17.98 -67.54 -48.19
N ALA A 314 17.28 -68.63 -47.83
CA ALA A 314 16.23 -68.61 -46.82
C ALA A 314 16.78 -68.30 -45.41
N GLU A 315 17.95 -68.85 -45.05
CA GLU A 315 18.58 -68.59 -43.76
C GLU A 315 19.10 -67.13 -43.66
N GLU A 316 19.64 -66.58 -44.75
CA GLU A 316 20.06 -65.17 -44.83
C GLU A 316 18.87 -64.22 -44.69
N GLN A 317 17.75 -64.49 -45.37
CA GLN A 317 16.53 -63.69 -45.24
C GLN A 317 15.96 -63.74 -43.82
N LYS A 318 16.00 -64.91 -43.18
CA LYS A 318 15.57 -65.08 -41.79
C LYS A 318 16.46 -64.30 -40.81
N GLN A 319 17.77 -64.26 -41.03
CA GLN A 319 18.69 -63.45 -40.23
C GLN A 319 18.44 -61.94 -40.41
N GLN A 320 18.23 -61.48 -41.66
CA GLN A 320 17.85 -60.10 -41.93
C GLN A 320 16.54 -59.72 -41.25
N PHE A 321 15.51 -60.58 -41.34
CA PHE A 321 14.22 -60.30 -40.72
C PHE A 321 14.32 -60.21 -39.19
N ASN A 322 15.09 -61.11 -38.55
CA ASN A 322 15.35 -61.03 -37.11
C ASN A 322 16.07 -59.75 -36.70
N SER A 323 17.04 -59.28 -37.49
CA SER A 323 17.74 -58.02 -37.22
C SER A 323 16.81 -56.80 -37.33
N GLN A 324 15.92 -56.79 -38.34
CA GLN A 324 14.92 -55.74 -38.52
C GLN A 324 13.88 -55.74 -37.40
N LEU A 325 13.45 -56.93 -36.95
CA LEU A 325 12.47 -57.08 -35.88
C LEU A 325 13.03 -56.59 -34.54
N LYS A 326 14.31 -56.86 -34.26
CA LYS A 326 14.99 -56.33 -33.08
C LYS A 326 15.10 -54.80 -33.12
N HIS A 327 15.47 -54.24 -34.27
CA HIS A 327 15.56 -52.78 -34.40
C HIS A 327 14.18 -52.10 -34.27
N ALA A 328 13.12 -52.70 -34.81
CA ALA A 328 11.76 -52.18 -34.65
C ALA A 328 11.26 -52.22 -33.19
N GLN A 329 11.68 -53.22 -32.42
CA GLN A 329 11.38 -53.31 -30.99
C GLN A 329 12.10 -52.22 -30.18
N GLU A 330 13.39 -51.97 -30.45
CA GLU A 330 14.17 -50.91 -29.82
C GLU A 330 13.57 -49.52 -30.10
N VAL A 331 13.18 -49.25 -31.36
CA VAL A 331 12.51 -47.99 -31.74
C VAL A 331 11.15 -47.83 -31.06
N ALA A 332 10.38 -48.92 -30.91
CA ALA A 332 9.09 -48.88 -30.22
C ALA A 332 9.24 -48.61 -28.71
N GLU A 333 10.30 -49.12 -28.07
CA GLU A 333 10.61 -48.83 -26.67
C GLU A 333 11.09 -47.38 -26.47
N GLU A 334 11.92 -46.84 -27.37
CA GLU A 334 12.29 -45.42 -27.35
C GLU A 334 11.06 -44.51 -27.58
N GLN A 335 10.17 -44.85 -28.51
CA GLN A 335 8.91 -44.13 -28.71
C GLN A 335 7.99 -44.19 -27.50
N LYS A 336 7.96 -45.32 -26.79
CA LYS A 336 7.19 -45.45 -25.54
C LYS A 336 7.78 -44.57 -24.42
N GLN A 337 9.10 -44.52 -24.28
CA GLN A 337 9.74 -43.67 -23.28
C GLN A 337 9.56 -42.17 -23.57
N THR A 338 9.69 -41.76 -24.83
CA THR A 338 9.50 -40.36 -25.25
C THR A 338 8.05 -39.90 -25.13
N THR A 339 7.07 -40.73 -25.49
CA THR A 339 5.64 -40.42 -25.30
C THR A 339 5.26 -40.35 -23.81
N GLN A 340 5.87 -41.18 -22.96
CA GLN A 340 5.65 -41.15 -21.52
C GLN A 340 6.29 -39.91 -20.88
N ALA A 341 7.46 -39.47 -21.35
CA ALA A 341 8.08 -38.22 -20.94
C ALA A 341 7.24 -37.00 -21.36
N ALA A 342 6.74 -36.97 -22.59
CA ALA A 342 5.87 -35.90 -23.09
C ALA A 342 4.53 -35.84 -22.32
N ALA A 343 3.95 -36.98 -21.96
CA ALA A 343 2.74 -37.04 -21.14
C ALA A 343 2.95 -36.47 -19.73
N ASN A 344 4.09 -36.79 -19.10
CA ASN A 344 4.45 -36.23 -17.79
C ASN A 344 4.67 -34.72 -17.85
N GLN A 345 5.31 -34.22 -18.92
CA GLN A 345 5.53 -32.80 -19.13
C GLN A 345 4.21 -32.04 -19.35
N SER A 346 3.28 -32.63 -20.09
CA SER A 346 1.91 -32.11 -20.26
C SER A 346 1.13 -32.03 -18.95
N LEU A 347 1.23 -33.05 -18.09
CA LEU A 347 0.64 -33.05 -16.75
C LEU A 347 1.21 -31.91 -15.88
N GLN A 348 2.52 -31.70 -15.94
CA GLN A 348 3.21 -30.64 -15.20
C GLN A 348 2.79 -29.25 -15.67
N LEU A 349 2.66 -29.04 -16.99
CA LEU A 349 2.14 -27.80 -17.57
C LEU A 349 0.68 -27.56 -17.17
N GLN A 350 -0.16 -28.59 -17.09
CA GLN A 350 -1.54 -28.44 -16.59
C GLN A 350 -1.58 -28.01 -15.12
N GLN A 351 -0.68 -28.52 -14.28
CA GLN A 351 -0.59 -28.10 -12.87
C GLN A 351 -0.13 -26.64 -12.74
N GLN A 352 0.83 -26.21 -13.57
CA GLN A 352 1.25 -24.80 -13.65
C GLN A 352 0.13 -23.88 -14.14
N LEU A 353 -0.66 -24.32 -15.12
CA LEU A 353 -1.82 -23.57 -15.60
C LEU A 353 -2.89 -23.43 -14.51
N HIS A 354 -3.12 -24.46 -13.71
CA HIS A 354 -4.07 -24.40 -12.60
C HIS A 354 -3.62 -23.43 -11.50
N THR A 355 -2.33 -23.43 -11.15
CA THR A 355 -1.77 -22.51 -10.15
C THR A 355 -1.82 -21.05 -10.61
N LEU A 356 -1.44 -20.77 -11.85
CA LEU A 356 -1.58 -19.43 -12.44
C LEU A 356 -3.05 -18.96 -12.49
N LYS A 357 -3.98 -19.88 -12.75
CA LYS A 357 -5.41 -19.56 -12.76
C LYS A 357 -5.95 -19.21 -11.38
N THR A 358 -5.47 -19.90 -10.33
CA THR A 358 -5.82 -19.57 -8.94
C THR A 358 -5.22 -18.25 -8.50
N GLU A 359 -3.98 -17.96 -8.87
CA GLU A 359 -3.32 -16.67 -8.59
C GLU A 359 -4.00 -15.51 -9.32
N SER A 360 -4.40 -15.71 -10.58
CA SER A 360 -5.17 -14.71 -11.34
C SER A 360 -6.53 -14.43 -10.68
N ALA A 361 -7.19 -15.45 -10.13
CA ALA A 361 -8.45 -15.27 -9.40
C ALA A 361 -8.26 -14.51 -8.09
N SER A 362 -7.19 -14.78 -7.34
CA SER A 362 -6.89 -14.03 -6.10
C SER A 362 -6.52 -12.58 -6.39
N LEU A 363 -5.66 -12.32 -7.38
CA LEU A 363 -5.32 -10.97 -7.82
C LEU A 363 -6.55 -10.17 -8.25
N LYS A 364 -7.50 -10.82 -8.94
CA LYS A 364 -8.75 -10.18 -9.33
C LYS A 364 -9.62 -9.82 -8.13
N SER A 365 -9.73 -10.72 -7.15
CA SER A 365 -10.41 -10.45 -5.88
C SER A 365 -9.78 -9.28 -5.12
N ASP A 366 -8.45 -9.22 -5.06
CA ASP A 366 -7.73 -8.13 -4.39
C ASP A 366 -7.94 -6.80 -5.11
N LEU A 367 -7.98 -6.81 -6.44
CA LEU A 367 -8.22 -5.62 -7.25
C LEU A 367 -9.64 -5.08 -7.05
N ASP A 368 -10.64 -5.96 -6.93
CA ASP A 368 -12.02 -5.59 -6.61
C ASP A 368 -12.14 -5.02 -5.18
N ALA A 369 -11.42 -5.60 -4.21
CA ALA A 369 -11.33 -5.07 -2.84
C ALA A 369 -10.64 -3.69 -2.79
N PHE A 370 -9.60 -3.48 -3.61
CA PHE A 370 -8.95 -2.18 -3.72
C PHE A 370 -9.87 -1.14 -4.36
N ARG A 371 -10.64 -1.54 -5.38
CA ARG A 371 -11.57 -0.65 -6.09
C ARG A 371 -12.71 -0.19 -5.18
N THR A 372 -13.25 -1.11 -4.38
CA THR A 372 -14.27 -0.78 -3.36
C THR A 372 -13.69 0.16 -2.29
N SER A 373 -12.48 -0.11 -1.79
CA SER A 373 -11.78 0.78 -0.85
C SER A 373 -11.50 2.17 -1.43
N TYR A 374 -11.14 2.26 -2.71
CA TYR A 374 -10.96 3.55 -3.39
C TYR A 374 -12.28 4.32 -3.53
N THR A 375 -13.38 3.64 -3.86
CA THR A 375 -14.69 4.29 -3.96
C THR A 375 -15.20 4.80 -2.60
N THR A 376 -14.97 4.06 -1.52
CA THR A 376 -15.34 4.53 -0.17
C THR A 376 -14.46 5.70 0.26
N LEU A 377 -13.15 5.67 -0.01
CA LEU A 377 -12.25 6.79 0.27
C LEU A 377 -12.61 8.06 -0.53
N LYS A 378 -13.04 7.88 -1.78
CA LYS A 378 -13.52 9.00 -2.61
C LYS A 378 -14.84 9.57 -2.07
N ALA A 379 -15.75 8.70 -1.64
CA ALA A 379 -17.02 9.10 -1.05
C ALA A 379 -16.86 9.83 0.31
N THR A 380 -15.77 9.58 1.06
CA THR A 380 -15.46 10.33 2.28
C THR A 380 -14.67 11.62 2.01
N ALA A 381 -13.92 11.69 0.92
CA ALA A 381 -13.19 12.89 0.53
C ALA A 381 -14.11 14.02 0.02
N GLU A 382 -15.19 13.69 -0.70
CA GLU A 382 -16.16 14.68 -1.20
C GLU A 382 -16.85 15.53 -0.10
N PRO A 383 -17.38 14.96 1.00
CA PRO A 383 -17.96 15.77 2.08
C PRO A 383 -16.92 16.59 2.85
N LEU A 384 -15.70 16.07 3.04
CA LEU A 384 -14.59 16.82 3.65
C LEU A 384 -14.20 18.05 2.80
N GLN A 385 -14.27 17.92 1.47
CA GLN A 385 -14.01 19.03 0.58
C GLN A 385 -15.12 20.09 0.63
N GLN A 386 -16.37 19.68 0.84
CA GLN A 386 -17.48 20.61 1.10
C GLN A 386 -17.34 21.30 2.46
N GLU A 387 -16.97 20.58 3.53
CA GLU A 387 -16.69 21.19 4.84
C GLU A 387 -15.52 22.18 4.77
N LEU A 388 -14.46 21.88 4.01
CA LEU A 388 -13.35 22.81 3.84
C LEU A 388 -13.80 24.12 3.15
N GLN A 389 -14.71 24.02 2.17
CA GLN A 389 -15.28 25.20 1.51
C GLN A 389 -16.16 26.03 2.44
N THR A 390 -16.99 25.40 3.30
CA THR A 390 -17.82 26.12 4.26
C THR A 390 -16.97 26.82 5.33
N VAL A 391 -15.90 26.17 5.81
CA VAL A 391 -14.94 26.78 6.74
C VAL A 391 -14.21 27.96 6.10
N GLN A 392 -13.81 27.86 4.83
CA GLN A 392 -13.18 28.98 4.12
C GLN A 392 -14.14 30.16 3.94
N GLN A 393 -15.41 29.92 3.65
CA GLN A 393 -16.43 30.97 3.56
C GLN A 393 -16.69 31.63 4.91
N ALA A 394 -16.80 30.84 5.99
CA ALA A 394 -16.93 31.36 7.35
C ALA A 394 -15.73 32.24 7.73
N HIS A 395 -14.51 31.81 7.42
CA HIS A 395 -13.30 32.59 7.69
C HIS A 395 -13.26 33.92 6.92
N GLN A 396 -13.75 33.94 5.66
CA GLN A 396 -13.87 35.19 4.91
C GLN A 396 -14.90 36.15 5.53
N ILE A 397 -16.01 35.64 6.05
CA ILE A 397 -17.03 36.43 6.74
C ILE A 397 -16.43 37.03 8.02
N ASP A 398 -15.72 36.23 8.82
CA ASP A 398 -15.08 36.69 10.06
C ASP A 398 -14.03 37.77 9.78
N GLN A 399 -13.22 37.62 8.73
CA GLN A 399 -12.28 38.66 8.31
C GLN A 399 -12.98 39.96 7.90
N GLN A 400 -14.10 39.88 7.19
CA GLN A 400 -14.88 41.07 6.83
C GLN A 400 -15.49 41.74 8.07
N GLN A 401 -15.98 40.97 9.04
CA GLN A 401 -16.48 41.51 10.31
C GLN A 401 -15.37 42.19 11.12
N LEU A 402 -14.18 41.60 11.19
CA LEU A 402 -13.00 42.20 11.82
C LEU A 402 -12.61 43.54 11.18
N ILE A 403 -12.64 43.63 9.85
CA ILE A 403 -12.37 44.88 9.14
C ILE A 403 -13.44 45.94 9.45
N GLN A 404 -14.71 45.55 9.55
CA GLN A 404 -15.78 46.47 9.94
C GLN A 404 -15.63 46.95 11.38
N LEU A 405 -15.26 46.05 12.30
CA LEU A 405 -15.00 46.37 13.69
C LEU A 405 -13.82 47.35 13.83
N ASP A 406 -12.71 47.12 13.13
CA ASP A 406 -11.56 48.04 13.13
C ASP A 406 -11.94 49.42 12.59
N ARG A 407 -12.76 49.48 11.53
CA ARG A 407 -13.28 50.76 11.01
C ARG A 407 -14.17 51.48 12.03
N ALA A 408 -15.03 50.75 12.74
CA ALA A 408 -15.87 51.31 13.79
C ALA A 408 -15.02 51.85 14.95
N LEU A 409 -14.05 51.06 15.41
CA LEU A 409 -13.12 51.43 16.48
C LEU A 409 -12.30 52.68 16.14
N ARG A 410 -11.81 52.80 14.90
CA ARG A 410 -11.10 54.01 14.43
C ARG A 410 -12.00 55.25 14.45
N ARG A 411 -13.28 55.11 14.08
CA ARG A 411 -14.25 56.21 14.14
C ARG A 411 -14.52 56.64 15.58
N GLU A 412 -14.78 55.69 16.48
CA GLU A 412 -14.99 55.99 17.90
C GLU A 412 -13.77 56.64 18.54
N ASN A 413 -12.56 56.13 18.27
CA ASN A 413 -11.33 56.73 18.75
C ASN A 413 -11.12 58.16 18.20
N GLY A 414 -11.50 58.41 16.95
CA GLY A 414 -11.52 59.75 16.37
C GLY A 414 -12.47 60.70 17.10
N LEU A 415 -13.69 60.25 17.40
CA LEU A 415 -14.69 61.02 18.15
C LEU A 415 -14.24 61.29 19.59
N LEU A 416 -13.67 60.30 20.28
CA LEU A 416 -13.14 60.45 21.63
C LEU A 416 -11.99 61.47 21.68
N LYS A 417 -11.12 61.46 20.67
CA LYS A 417 -10.05 62.45 20.54
C LYS A 417 -10.60 63.86 20.39
N GLN A 418 -11.58 64.06 19.50
CA GLN A 418 -12.24 65.35 19.32
C GLN A 418 -12.94 65.81 20.60
N LEU A 419 -13.64 64.92 21.28
CA LEU A 419 -14.31 65.23 22.55
C LEU A 419 -13.29 65.68 23.61
N ARG A 420 -12.14 65.01 23.68
CA ARG A 420 -11.05 65.36 24.60
C ARG A 420 -10.46 66.73 24.30
N GLU A 421 -10.23 67.04 23.01
CA GLU A 421 -9.77 68.36 22.57
C GLU A 421 -10.78 69.45 22.95
N GLN A 422 -12.08 69.21 22.73
CA GLN A 422 -13.14 70.15 23.14
C GLN A 422 -13.20 70.36 24.65
N PHE A 423 -13.05 69.30 25.46
CA PHE A 423 -13.01 69.43 26.91
C PHE A 423 -11.79 70.23 27.37
N GLN A 424 -10.64 70.02 26.74
CA GLN A 424 -9.42 70.75 27.03
C GLN A 424 -9.56 72.23 26.68
N GLU A 425 -10.11 72.55 25.51
CA GLU A 425 -10.36 73.92 25.07
C GLU A 425 -11.36 74.63 26.00
N LYS A 426 -12.48 73.98 26.34
CA LYS A 426 -13.46 74.52 27.30
C LYS A 426 -12.87 74.70 28.70
N SER A 427 -12.04 73.77 29.16
CA SER A 427 -11.36 73.88 30.45
C SER A 427 -10.38 75.06 30.45
N SER A 428 -9.64 75.26 29.35
CA SER A 428 -8.76 76.42 29.18
C SER A 428 -9.53 77.74 29.18
N ALA A 429 -10.62 77.82 28.42
CA ALA A 429 -11.49 79.00 28.37
C ALA A 429 -12.12 79.30 29.74
N LEU A 430 -12.53 78.28 30.49
CA LEU A 430 -13.05 78.43 31.85
C LEU A 430 -11.98 78.94 32.81
N ASN A 431 -10.75 78.42 32.73
CA ASN A 431 -9.63 78.90 33.54
C ASN A 431 -9.29 80.36 33.23
N GLU A 432 -9.32 80.74 31.95
CA GLU A 432 -9.11 82.14 31.55
C GLU A 432 -10.24 83.05 32.03
N ALA A 433 -11.49 82.63 31.91
CA ALA A 433 -12.64 83.37 32.44
C ALA A 433 -12.54 83.53 33.97
N ARG A 434 -12.11 82.49 34.68
CA ARG A 434 -11.88 82.54 36.13
C ARG A 434 -10.78 83.53 36.49
N PHE A 435 -9.68 83.55 35.74
CA PHE A 435 -8.60 84.52 35.92
C PHE A 435 -9.07 85.96 35.69
N ARG A 436 -9.83 86.21 34.62
CA ARG A 436 -10.43 87.53 34.34
C ARG A 436 -11.41 87.96 35.44
N LEU A 437 -12.22 87.03 35.95
CA LEU A 437 -13.16 87.30 37.02
C LEU A 437 -12.44 87.67 38.32
N PHE A 438 -11.38 86.95 38.68
CA PHE A 438 -10.55 87.29 39.83
C PHE A 438 -9.91 88.67 39.70
N HIS A 439 -9.40 89.03 38.53
CA HIS A 439 -8.86 90.38 38.31
C HIS A 439 -9.93 91.47 38.37
N ALA A 440 -11.10 91.25 37.79
CA ALA A 440 -12.20 92.21 37.88
C ALA A 440 -12.68 92.37 39.34
N GLU A 441 -12.70 91.28 40.12
CA GLU A 441 -13.01 91.32 41.54
C GLU A 441 -11.95 92.12 42.33
N GLU A 442 -10.67 91.91 42.03
CA GLU A 442 -9.55 92.66 42.61
C GLU A 442 -9.65 94.16 42.27
N GLU A 443 -9.92 94.51 41.01
CA GLU A 443 -10.13 95.90 40.57
C GLU A 443 -11.33 96.55 41.29
N LEU A 444 -12.45 95.84 41.42
CA LEU A 444 -13.63 96.33 42.16
C LEU A 444 -13.33 96.55 43.64
N VAL A 445 -12.54 95.66 44.26
CA VAL A 445 -12.09 95.84 45.65
C VAL A 445 -11.20 97.07 45.79
N CYS A 446 -10.27 97.30 44.86
CA CYS A 446 -9.44 98.49 44.80
C CYS A 446 -10.28 99.77 44.65
N VAL A 447 -11.19 99.82 43.68
CA VAL A 447 -12.08 100.99 43.46
C VAL A 447 -12.95 101.26 44.68
N ASN A 448 -13.52 100.23 45.31
CA ASN A 448 -14.33 100.38 46.51
C ASN A 448 -13.50 100.89 47.70
N ARG A 449 -12.25 100.43 47.83
CA ARG A 449 -11.30 100.95 48.82
C ARG A 449 -10.98 102.43 48.55
N GLU A 450 -10.64 102.79 47.32
CA GLU A 450 -10.39 104.18 46.92
C GLU A 450 -11.61 105.08 47.13
N GLN A 451 -12.81 104.59 46.83
CA GLN A 451 -14.06 105.32 47.08
C GLN A 451 -14.30 105.54 48.59
N LYS A 452 -14.05 104.51 49.42
CA LYS A 452 -14.11 104.64 50.88
C LYS A 452 -13.07 105.64 51.38
N GLU A 453 -11.83 105.55 50.93
CA GLU A 453 -10.77 106.49 51.30
C GLU A 453 -11.12 107.92 50.83
N SER A 454 -11.55 108.10 49.59
CA SER A 454 -11.99 109.40 49.04
C SER A 454 -13.17 109.99 49.81
N SER A 455 -14.19 109.19 50.16
CA SER A 455 -15.30 109.66 50.99
C SER A 455 -14.88 110.02 52.43
N LEU A 456 -13.87 109.34 52.98
CA LEU A 456 -13.27 109.72 54.26
C LEU A 456 -12.51 111.05 54.16
N TYR A 457 -11.78 111.29 53.07
CA TYR A 457 -11.01 112.54 52.85
C TYR A 457 -11.86 113.72 52.38
N ALA A 458 -12.97 113.49 51.68
CA ALA A 458 -13.90 114.52 51.20
C ALA A 458 -14.86 115.03 52.28
N ARG A 459 -14.95 114.37 53.45
CA ARG A 459 -15.68 114.90 54.61
C ARG A 459 -14.97 116.15 55.14
N SER A 460 -15.69 117.28 55.20
CA SER A 460 -15.18 118.52 55.77
C SER A 460 -14.71 118.33 57.22
N GLU A 461 -13.72 119.10 57.66
CA GLU A 461 -13.22 119.02 59.05
C GLU A 461 -14.34 119.20 60.08
N GLU A 462 -15.35 120.01 59.77
CA GLU A 462 -16.55 120.20 60.58
C GLU A 462 -17.35 118.89 60.73
N SER A 463 -17.57 118.15 59.64
CA SER A 463 -18.26 116.85 59.69
C SER A 463 -17.48 115.79 60.48
N ARG A 464 -16.14 115.80 60.41
CA ARG A 464 -15.29 114.93 61.25
C ARG A 464 -15.34 115.33 62.72
N GLY A 465 -15.47 116.63 63.01
CA GLY A 465 -15.71 117.14 64.35
C GLY A 465 -17.04 116.62 64.92
N PHE A 466 -18.13 116.74 64.16
CA PHE A 466 -19.45 116.24 64.55
C PHE A 466 -19.44 114.73 64.80
N GLU A 467 -18.81 113.94 63.93
CA GLU A 467 -18.77 112.49 64.09
C GLU A 467 -18.00 112.08 65.36
N ARG A 468 -16.86 112.74 65.67
CA ARG A 468 -16.18 112.54 66.96
C ARG A 468 -17.06 112.92 68.14
N HIS A 469 -17.77 114.04 68.06
CA HIS A 469 -18.70 114.46 69.10
C HIS A 469 -19.83 113.46 69.29
N VAL A 470 -20.40 112.91 68.21
CA VAL A 470 -21.41 111.85 68.25
C VAL A 470 -20.83 110.59 68.88
N THR A 471 -19.63 110.14 68.49
CA THR A 471 -18.99 108.96 69.12
C THR A 471 -18.69 109.19 70.60
N ILE A 472 -18.28 110.40 71.00
CA ILE A 472 -18.07 110.76 72.41
C ILE A 472 -19.41 110.74 73.17
N LEU A 473 -20.46 111.30 72.57
CA LEU A 473 -21.83 111.28 73.11
C LEU A 473 -22.37 109.87 73.24
N GLU A 474 -22.18 109.00 72.26
CA GLU A 474 -22.57 107.59 72.31
C GLU A 474 -21.82 106.86 73.42
N LYS A 475 -20.49 107.05 73.53
CA LYS A 475 -19.71 106.47 74.63
C LYS A 475 -20.18 106.97 75.99
N HIS A 476 -20.48 108.27 76.11
CA HIS A 476 -21.00 108.86 77.34
C HIS A 476 -22.39 108.32 77.67
N TYR A 477 -23.26 108.18 76.67
CA TYR A 477 -24.59 107.60 76.83
C TYR A 477 -24.51 106.15 77.32
N ILE A 478 -23.67 105.33 76.70
CA ILE A 478 -23.41 103.95 77.12
C ILE A 478 -22.91 103.91 78.57
N ALA A 479 -21.98 104.80 78.95
CA ALA A 479 -21.47 104.88 80.32
C ALA A 479 -22.57 105.27 81.34
N VAL A 480 -23.44 106.21 80.98
CA VAL A 480 -24.59 106.61 81.82
C VAL A 480 -25.57 105.45 81.98
N CYS A 481 -25.91 104.74 80.90
CA CYS A 481 -26.77 103.55 80.97
C CYS A 481 -26.16 102.46 81.87
N GLN A 482 -24.85 102.23 81.78
CA GLN A 482 -24.16 101.29 82.66
C GLN A 482 -24.19 101.74 84.14
N GLN A 483 -24.05 103.04 84.41
CA GLN A 483 -24.16 103.58 85.77
C GLN A 483 -25.59 103.43 86.31
N GLN A 484 -26.61 103.76 85.52
CA GLN A 484 -28.01 103.58 85.90
C GLN A 484 -28.33 102.11 86.19
N ASN A 485 -27.82 101.18 85.38
CA ASN A 485 -28.00 99.75 85.64
C ASN A 485 -27.36 99.33 86.97
N LYS A 486 -26.18 99.83 87.31
CA LYS A 486 -25.55 99.58 88.62
C LYS A 486 -26.36 100.18 89.78
N GLU A 487 -26.94 101.36 89.59
CA GLU A 487 -27.81 101.98 90.59
C GLU A 487 -29.10 101.15 90.78
N ILE A 488 -29.68 100.64 89.68
CA ILE A 488 -30.83 99.73 89.72
C ILE A 488 -30.46 98.44 90.46
N GLU A 489 -29.34 97.80 90.12
CA GLU A 489 -28.85 96.60 90.83
C GLU A 489 -28.62 96.87 92.32
N HIS A 490 -28.11 98.05 92.68
CA HIS A 490 -27.92 98.45 94.07
C HIS A 490 -29.25 98.66 94.80
N LEU A 491 -30.24 99.27 94.15
CA LEU A 491 -31.60 99.43 94.68
C LEU A 491 -32.30 98.08 94.82
N GLU A 492 -32.14 97.17 93.86
CA GLU A 492 -32.64 95.79 93.94
C GLU A 492 -32.01 95.03 95.11
N SER A 493 -30.70 95.21 95.33
CA SER A 493 -30.00 94.66 96.49
C SER A 493 -30.53 95.23 97.81
N LEU A 494 -30.76 96.56 97.90
CA LEU A 494 -31.37 97.20 99.07
C LEU A 494 -32.79 96.72 99.33
N ILE A 495 -33.62 96.59 98.29
CA ILE A 495 -34.98 96.03 98.37
C ILE A 495 -34.92 94.59 98.87
N SER A 496 -34.01 93.77 98.32
CA SER A 496 -33.82 92.39 98.76
C SER A 496 -33.40 92.32 100.23
N ASN A 497 -32.49 93.20 100.68
CA ASN A 497 -32.06 93.28 102.07
C ASN A 497 -33.22 93.70 103.00
N LEU A 498 -34.00 94.73 102.64
CA LEU A 498 -35.17 95.17 103.41
C LEU A 498 -36.28 94.10 103.46
N LEU A 499 -36.47 93.33 102.38
CA LEU A 499 -37.40 92.20 102.36
C LEU A 499 -36.90 91.02 103.23
N SER A 500 -35.58 90.86 103.37
CA SER A 500 -34.99 89.83 104.24
C SER A 500 -35.06 90.19 105.73
N GLU A 501 -34.90 91.47 106.11
CA GLU A 501 -35.04 91.95 107.50
C GLU A 501 -36.50 91.90 107.99
N ARG A 502 -37.49 91.95 107.10
CA ARG A 502 -38.92 91.84 107.45
C ARG A 502 -39.38 90.39 107.76
N ARG A 503 -38.50 89.39 107.66
CA ARG A 503 -38.79 87.97 107.94
C ARG A 503 -38.24 87.45 109.28
N VAL A 504 -37.76 88.34 110.14
CA VAL A 504 -37.48 88.06 111.57
C VAL A 504 -38.51 88.83 112.40
#